data_AF-A0A517NVT1-F1
#
_entry.id   AF-A0A517NVT1-F1
#
_cell.length_a   1.000
_cell.length_b   1.000
_cell.length_c   1.000
_cell.angle_alpha   90.00
_cell.angle_beta   90.00
_cell.angle_gamma   90.00
#
_symmetry.space_group_name_H-M   'P 1'
#
loop_
_entity.id
_entity.type
_entity.pdbx_description
1 polymer ?
#
loop_
_entity_poly.entity_id
_entity_poly.type
_entity_poly.pdbx_seq_one_letter_code
_entity_poly.pdbx_strand_id
1 'polypeptide(L)'
;MRTNILRHVAIAMGLSFVATGVQAADYTSPAKWNNFNTKTTQTQPNVFRTVGTGGANCAPCNNGLSGAITGQTIIHPSAPVQSYQSMPAPVMSSPAPIMSAPIVSGQTHSAPVAQGQIISDNLIHQSQPQVVSSTPMTSHVHHGYAPQYSQPQYRGAIGSHIHSGARRARGYGSNLLGSTFARRSSRSSISPWFGGASLLFLDVNENGNGRNFLIDDAVGTRRLNAQDVAPEDNTAFEFNVGRYLAGGLYGLDFRYFQFDPDREQQIFIPATGVTYRPTFTGMSSAAAPLVVSGANPAASVYDYYDGASATPAAGYRISRDLDFRGLEANLVSFGWMGGVRQGQSCNQGLGHGSFANRMGNGRYGGFGGPLTRSGRVQVTTSHGFRWFQLEDALEVASNVDGTAGYQADDVYYNVDTENNLFGYQFGSKLNYCLTERLMLTAGGKIGIYGNDVNVRQRLGTETNLAYYTTAGVDDVLTDNDDTALSALAELDLGLGYRLNNAWTLTGGYRMLSACGVATAPGSTADFTSLDSVGAVNADDCLILHGGYVGLQYNW
;
A
#
# COMPACT_ATOMS: atom_id res chain seq x y z
N MET A 1 31.56 5.39 15.14
CA MET A 1 30.14 5.07 15.36
C MET A 1 29.63 5.76 16.63
N ARG A 2 29.05 6.97 16.52
CA ARG A 2 28.24 7.69 17.55
C ARG A 2 28.28 9.18 17.22
N THR A 3 27.26 9.69 16.52
CA THR A 3 26.76 11.09 16.63
C THR A 3 25.54 11.39 15.72
N ASN A 4 25.24 10.59 14.69
CA ASN A 4 24.19 10.94 13.72
C ASN A 4 22.73 10.74 14.20
N ILE A 5 22.49 9.94 15.24
CA ILE A 5 21.13 9.61 15.70
C ILE A 5 20.43 10.81 16.39
N LEU A 6 21.17 11.76 16.96
CA LEU A 6 20.56 12.88 17.71
C LEU A 6 20.12 14.06 16.83
N ARG A 7 20.59 14.17 15.59
CA ARG A 7 20.16 15.27 14.68
C ARG A 7 18.75 15.06 14.14
N HIS A 8 18.31 13.83 13.96
CA HIS A 8 16.99 13.53 13.38
C HIS A 8 15.84 13.59 14.42
N VAL A 9 16.12 13.28 15.70
CA VAL A 9 15.08 13.30 16.76
C VAL A 9 14.66 14.73 17.14
N ALA A 10 15.53 15.73 16.97
CA ALA A 10 15.21 17.12 17.32
C ALA A 10 14.29 17.83 16.32
N ILE A 11 14.16 17.32 15.10
CA ILE A 11 13.35 17.93 14.03
C ILE A 11 11.88 17.52 14.14
N ALA A 12 11.57 16.34 14.69
CA ALA A 12 10.22 15.81 14.76
C ALA A 12 9.28 16.42 15.84
N MET A 13 9.78 17.35 16.68
CA MET A 13 8.95 17.98 17.74
C MET A 13 8.83 19.51 17.63
N GLY A 14 9.37 20.12 16.57
CA GLY A 14 9.31 21.58 16.35
C GLY A 14 8.59 21.94 15.06
N LEU A 15 7.29 22.25 15.15
CA LEU A 15 6.60 23.04 14.13
C LEU A 15 7.35 24.35 13.87
N SER A 16 8.02 24.51 12.71
CA SER A 16 8.31 25.81 12.06
C SER A 16 8.82 25.64 10.62
N PHE A 17 8.31 26.54 9.78
CA PHE A 17 8.60 26.78 8.36
C PHE A 17 10.02 27.29 8.07
N VAL A 18 10.46 27.05 6.83
CA VAL A 18 11.49 27.74 6.01
C VAL A 18 12.94 27.77 6.56
N ALA A 19 13.83 27.07 5.85
CA ALA A 19 15.21 27.52 5.66
C ALA A 19 15.75 26.99 4.33
N THR A 20 16.01 27.91 3.40
CA THR A 20 16.82 27.72 2.20
C THR A 20 18.30 27.64 2.61
N GLY A 21 18.98 26.59 2.15
CA GLY A 21 20.42 26.40 2.29
C GLY A 21 21.02 25.98 0.96
N VAL A 22 22.09 26.65 0.56
CA VAL A 22 22.82 26.48 -0.71
C VAL A 22 23.48 25.09 -0.77
N GLN A 23 23.15 24.29 -1.78
CA GLN A 23 23.75 22.98 -2.06
C GLN A 23 24.83 23.06 -3.14
N ALA A 24 25.86 22.21 -3.00
CA ALA A 24 26.70 21.79 -4.11
C ALA A 24 25.85 20.98 -5.10
N ALA A 25 26.23 20.95 -6.38
CA ALA A 25 25.45 20.32 -7.44
C ALA A 25 25.49 18.78 -7.34
N ASP A 26 24.61 18.23 -6.48
CA ASP A 26 24.25 16.83 -6.48
C ASP A 26 23.16 16.60 -7.54
N TYR A 27 23.36 15.59 -8.40
CA TYR A 27 22.36 15.15 -9.36
C TYR A 27 21.13 14.59 -8.61
N THR A 28 20.06 15.38 -8.55
CA THR A 28 18.76 14.93 -8.04
C THR A 28 18.07 14.07 -9.11
N SER A 29 17.61 12.87 -8.75
CA SER A 29 16.83 12.02 -9.67
C SER A 29 15.63 12.79 -10.25
N PRO A 30 15.29 12.56 -11.53
CA PRO A 30 14.15 13.19 -12.23
C PRO A 30 12.74 13.00 -11.64
N ALA A 31 12.54 12.31 -10.51
CA ALA A 31 11.21 12.05 -9.94
C ALA A 31 10.43 13.33 -9.51
N LYS A 32 11.07 14.51 -9.48
CA LYS A 32 10.45 15.80 -9.08
C LYS A 32 10.23 16.80 -10.23
N TRP A 33 9.99 16.34 -11.46
CA TRP A 33 9.78 17.20 -12.62
C TRP A 33 8.42 17.93 -12.60
N ASN A 34 8.44 19.20 -12.19
CA ASN A 34 7.32 20.15 -12.30
C ASN A 34 7.35 21.01 -13.60
N ASN A 35 8.15 20.68 -14.62
CA ASN A 35 8.46 21.62 -15.72
C ASN A 35 8.14 21.22 -17.16
N PHE A 36 7.38 20.16 -17.44
CA PHE A 36 6.99 19.85 -18.84
C PHE A 36 5.49 19.58 -19.05
N ASN A 37 4.64 20.37 -18.40
CA ASN A 37 3.23 20.43 -18.74
C ASN A 37 2.99 21.44 -19.89
N THR A 38 3.49 21.13 -21.09
CA THR A 38 2.88 21.62 -22.33
C THR A 38 2.17 20.46 -22.99
N LYS A 39 0.93 20.20 -22.55
CA LYS A 39 -0.03 19.42 -23.33
C LYS A 39 -0.28 20.15 -24.64
N THR A 40 0.49 19.83 -25.67
CA THR A 40 0.11 20.15 -27.04
C THR A 40 -0.89 19.08 -27.46
N THR A 41 -2.17 19.33 -27.21
CA THR A 41 -3.26 18.48 -27.70
C THR A 41 -3.22 18.48 -29.23
N GLN A 42 -2.57 17.51 -29.84
CA GLN A 42 -2.62 17.30 -31.28
C GLN A 42 -3.97 16.65 -31.59
N THR A 43 -4.97 17.48 -31.90
CA THR A 43 -6.29 17.04 -32.33
C THR A 43 -6.16 16.51 -33.76
N GLN A 44 -6.05 15.20 -33.94
CA GLN A 44 -6.24 14.56 -35.24
C GLN A 44 -7.74 14.52 -35.56
N PRO A 45 -8.22 15.08 -36.68
CA PRO A 45 -9.62 14.99 -37.07
C PRO A 45 -9.91 13.59 -37.64
N ASN A 46 -10.63 12.78 -36.87
CA ASN A 46 -11.25 11.55 -37.35
C ASN A 46 -12.31 11.88 -38.43
N VAL A 47 -11.98 11.65 -39.69
CA VAL A 47 -12.94 11.67 -40.80
C VAL A 47 -13.78 10.40 -40.73
N PHE A 48 -14.96 10.50 -40.11
CA PHE A 48 -16.02 9.51 -40.23
C PHE A 48 -16.58 9.53 -41.67
N ARG A 49 -16.33 8.46 -42.42
CA ARG A 49 -16.93 8.24 -43.74
C ARG A 49 -18.25 7.50 -43.58
N THR A 50 -19.36 8.22 -43.69
CA THR A 50 -20.72 7.66 -43.71
C THR A 50 -20.94 6.89 -45.01
N VAL A 51 -21.25 5.59 -44.91
CA VAL A 51 -21.77 4.78 -46.02
C VAL A 51 -23.27 5.02 -46.09
N GLY A 52 -23.70 5.85 -47.05
CA GLY A 52 -25.10 6.06 -47.39
C GLY A 52 -25.53 5.13 -48.52
N THR A 53 -26.52 4.29 -48.24
CA THR A 53 -27.29 3.51 -49.21
C THR A 53 -28.26 4.43 -49.98
N GLY A 54 -28.20 4.41 -51.30
CA GLY A 54 -29.16 5.11 -52.16
C GLY A 54 -28.99 4.68 -53.62
N GLY A 55 -29.97 3.95 -54.14
CA GLY A 55 -29.96 3.44 -55.50
C GLY A 55 -30.59 4.37 -56.55
N ALA A 56 -30.58 3.84 -57.78
CA ALA A 56 -31.35 4.18 -58.97
C ALA A 56 -30.68 5.03 -60.08
N ASN A 57 -30.35 4.32 -61.16
CA ASN A 57 -30.63 4.57 -62.58
C ASN A 57 -29.92 5.73 -63.32
N CYS A 58 -29.07 5.38 -64.31
CA CYS A 58 -29.43 5.37 -65.74
C CYS A 58 -28.20 5.09 -66.66
N ALA A 59 -28.26 3.98 -67.39
CA ALA A 59 -27.98 3.79 -68.83
C ALA A 59 -26.65 4.24 -69.52
N PRO A 60 -26.32 3.65 -70.69
CA PRO A 60 -24.96 3.21 -71.01
C PRO A 60 -24.28 4.00 -72.14
N CYS A 61 -22.94 3.96 -72.19
CA CYS A 61 -22.17 4.16 -73.41
C CYS A 61 -21.06 3.11 -73.53
N ASN A 62 -21.23 2.26 -74.54
CA ASN A 62 -20.21 1.41 -75.16
C ASN A 62 -19.08 2.24 -75.77
N ASN A 63 -17.87 1.67 -75.75
CA ASN A 63 -16.78 1.67 -76.74
C ASN A 63 -15.50 1.32 -75.95
N GLY A 64 -14.95 0.12 -76.01
CA GLY A 64 -14.52 -0.56 -77.22
C GLY A 64 -13.11 -0.09 -77.55
N LEU A 65 -12.09 -0.75 -77.01
CA LEU A 65 -10.76 -0.82 -77.62
C LEU A 65 -9.98 -2.02 -77.07
N SER A 66 -9.71 -2.92 -78.01
CA SER A 66 -8.90 -4.11 -77.96
C SER A 66 -7.41 -3.80 -77.73
N GLY A 67 -6.75 -4.60 -76.90
CA GLY A 67 -5.30 -4.68 -76.82
C GLY A 67 -4.89 -6.05 -76.28
N ALA A 68 -4.68 -7.01 -77.18
CA ALA A 68 -4.12 -8.32 -76.87
C ALA A 68 -2.62 -8.20 -76.63
N ILE A 69 -2.12 -8.71 -75.50
CA ILE A 69 -0.72 -9.13 -75.34
C ILE A 69 -0.71 -10.49 -74.64
N THR A 70 -0.42 -11.49 -75.46
CA THR A 70 0.48 -12.63 -75.29
C THR A 70 0.94 -13.03 -73.89
N GLY A 71 0.81 -14.32 -73.62
CA GLY A 71 1.05 -14.92 -72.32
C GLY A 71 2.52 -15.04 -71.89
N GLN A 72 2.68 -15.15 -70.59
CA GLN A 72 3.75 -15.90 -69.95
C GLN A 72 3.16 -16.65 -68.75
N THR A 73 3.22 -17.97 -68.83
CA THR A 73 2.94 -18.89 -67.72
C THR A 73 4.12 -18.82 -66.76
N ILE A 74 3.95 -18.17 -65.61
CA ILE A 74 4.93 -18.24 -64.53
C ILE A 74 4.72 -19.59 -63.82
N ILE A 75 5.68 -20.48 -64.01
CA ILE A 75 5.82 -21.73 -63.26
C ILE A 75 6.31 -21.37 -61.86
N HIS A 76 5.48 -21.59 -60.84
CA HIS A 76 5.93 -21.63 -59.45
C HIS A 76 6.77 -22.90 -59.23
N PRO A 77 8.01 -22.82 -58.73
CA PRO A 77 8.71 -24.01 -58.26
C PRO A 77 8.06 -24.51 -56.97
N SER A 78 7.60 -25.75 -57.00
CA SER A 78 7.10 -26.51 -55.87
C SER A 78 8.18 -26.63 -54.80
N ALA A 79 7.93 -26.08 -53.61
CA ALA A 79 8.74 -26.34 -52.43
C ALA A 79 8.61 -27.83 -52.02
N PRO A 80 9.69 -28.49 -51.59
CA PRO A 80 9.63 -29.87 -51.13
C PRO A 80 8.81 -29.96 -49.83
N VAL A 81 7.76 -30.78 -49.85
CA VAL A 81 7.00 -31.19 -48.68
C VAL A 81 7.91 -32.03 -47.78
N GLN A 82 8.39 -31.45 -46.68
CA GLN A 82 9.02 -32.24 -45.62
C GLN A 82 7.93 -32.91 -44.78
N SER A 83 7.91 -34.24 -44.83
CA SER A 83 7.17 -35.09 -43.90
C SER A 83 7.80 -34.97 -42.51
N TYR A 84 7.12 -34.35 -41.56
CA TYR A 84 7.48 -34.41 -40.15
C TYR A 84 7.28 -35.85 -39.65
N GLN A 85 8.39 -36.55 -39.38
CA GLN A 85 8.35 -37.72 -38.50
C GLN A 85 8.16 -37.22 -37.07
N SER A 86 7.08 -37.67 -36.42
CA SER A 86 6.82 -37.45 -35.00
C SER A 86 7.94 -38.08 -34.17
N MET A 87 8.78 -37.25 -33.54
CA MET A 87 9.70 -37.72 -32.52
C MET A 87 8.93 -38.10 -31.24
N PRO A 88 9.27 -39.21 -30.57
CA PRO A 88 8.67 -39.57 -29.29
C PRO A 88 9.08 -38.58 -28.19
N ALA A 89 8.13 -38.26 -27.31
CA ALA A 89 8.33 -37.37 -26.17
C ALA A 89 9.47 -37.87 -25.25
N PRO A 90 10.30 -36.97 -24.70
CA PRO A 90 11.35 -37.35 -23.75
C PRO A 90 10.74 -37.93 -22.48
N VAL A 91 11.17 -39.14 -22.13
CA VAL A 91 10.86 -39.78 -20.85
C VAL A 91 11.64 -39.04 -19.75
N MET A 92 10.93 -38.37 -18.85
CA MET A 92 11.51 -37.81 -17.64
C MET A 92 12.02 -38.95 -16.74
N SER A 93 13.34 -39.01 -16.53
CA SER A 93 13.95 -39.87 -15.52
C SER A 93 13.57 -39.39 -14.12
N SER A 94 13.09 -40.31 -13.29
CA SER A 94 12.77 -40.07 -11.88
C SER A 94 13.98 -39.55 -11.09
N PRO A 95 13.80 -38.58 -10.18
CA PRO A 95 14.89 -38.05 -9.36
C PRO A 95 15.46 -39.12 -8.41
N ALA A 96 16.78 -39.07 -8.23
CA ALA A 96 17.52 -39.94 -7.32
C ALA A 96 17.08 -39.75 -5.86
N PRO A 97 17.12 -40.81 -5.02
CA PRO A 97 16.75 -40.72 -3.62
C PRO A 97 17.75 -39.85 -2.84
N ILE A 98 17.21 -38.89 -2.09
CA ILE A 98 17.95 -38.03 -1.18
C ILE A 98 18.44 -38.87 0.00
N MET A 99 19.75 -38.96 0.18
CA MET A 99 20.35 -39.51 1.41
C MET A 99 20.08 -38.55 2.58
N SER A 100 19.32 -39.03 3.55
CA SER A 100 19.06 -38.37 4.83
C SER A 100 20.31 -38.37 5.72
N ALA A 101 20.67 -37.19 6.22
CA ALA A 101 21.66 -37.00 7.28
C ALA A 101 21.18 -37.58 8.63
N PRO A 102 22.10 -37.99 9.54
CA PRO A 102 21.73 -38.60 10.81
C PRO A 102 21.17 -37.57 11.80
N ILE A 103 19.95 -37.81 12.28
CA ILE A 103 19.30 -37.04 13.36
C ILE A 103 19.69 -37.65 14.70
N VAL A 104 20.24 -36.82 15.57
CA VAL A 104 20.47 -37.08 17.00
C VAL A 104 19.13 -37.10 17.74
N SER A 105 18.93 -38.15 18.53
CA SER A 105 17.70 -38.43 19.28
C SER A 105 17.44 -37.41 20.41
N GLY A 106 16.27 -36.78 20.39
CA GLY A 106 15.66 -36.10 21.54
C GLY A 106 14.19 -36.44 21.60
N GLN A 107 13.77 -37.10 22.68
CA GLN A 107 12.39 -37.55 22.95
C GLN A 107 11.42 -36.37 23.07
N THR A 108 10.24 -36.46 22.44
CA THR A 108 9.02 -35.82 22.95
C THR A 108 7.75 -36.58 22.54
N HIS A 109 6.77 -36.48 23.44
CA HIS A 109 5.55 -37.25 23.57
C HIS A 109 4.54 -37.14 22.41
N SER A 110 3.79 -38.22 22.24
CA SER A 110 2.71 -38.44 21.28
C SER A 110 1.35 -37.87 21.73
N ALA A 111 0.62 -37.28 20.80
CA ALA A 111 -0.83 -37.07 20.85
C ALA A 111 -1.44 -37.37 19.45
N PRO A 112 -2.60 -38.03 19.35
CA PRO A 112 -3.13 -38.53 18.07
C PRO A 112 -3.94 -37.47 17.31
N VAL A 113 -3.68 -37.36 16.00
CA VAL A 113 -4.48 -36.59 15.04
C VAL A 113 -5.40 -37.55 14.29
N ALA A 114 -6.71 -37.25 14.31
CA ALA A 114 -7.73 -37.96 13.56
C ALA A 114 -7.68 -37.59 12.06
N GLN A 115 -7.66 -38.60 11.19
CA GLN A 115 -7.75 -38.47 9.74
C GLN A 115 -9.22 -38.33 9.32
N GLY A 116 -9.57 -37.22 8.68
CA GLY A 116 -10.80 -37.05 7.92
C GLY A 116 -10.47 -36.91 6.43
N GLN A 117 -10.81 -37.93 5.64
CA GLN A 117 -10.82 -37.86 4.17
C GLN A 117 -11.89 -36.88 3.71
N ILE A 118 -11.55 -35.99 2.77
CA ILE A 118 -12.52 -35.24 1.98
C ILE A 118 -12.44 -35.76 0.54
N ILE A 119 -13.54 -36.37 0.10
CA ILE A 119 -13.85 -36.71 -1.28
C ILE A 119 -14.34 -35.42 -1.95
N SER A 120 -13.75 -35.08 -3.10
CA SER A 120 -14.20 -33.98 -3.95
C SER A 120 -15.07 -34.55 -5.07
N ASP A 121 -16.35 -34.23 -5.05
CA ASP A 121 -17.27 -34.44 -6.19
C ASP A 121 -17.68 -33.09 -6.75
N ASN A 122 -17.48 -32.96 -8.06
CA ASN A 122 -17.91 -31.85 -8.92
C ASN A 122 -19.43 -31.79 -9.02
N LEU A 123 -20.04 -30.64 -8.75
CA LEU A 123 -21.39 -30.32 -9.23
C LEU A 123 -21.47 -28.84 -9.66
N ILE A 124 -21.64 -28.68 -10.97
CA ILE A 124 -21.91 -27.43 -11.66
C ILE A 124 -23.35 -27.02 -11.34
N HIS A 125 -23.55 -25.82 -10.78
CA HIS A 125 -24.86 -25.19 -10.68
C HIS A 125 -24.85 -23.81 -11.34
N GLN A 126 -25.42 -23.76 -12.56
CA GLN A 126 -25.92 -22.53 -13.15
C GLN A 126 -27.09 -22.01 -12.32
N SER A 127 -27.08 -20.72 -11.96
CA SER A 127 -28.27 -20.00 -11.52
C SER A 127 -28.38 -18.67 -12.27
N GLN A 128 -29.52 -18.47 -12.90
CA GLN A 128 -29.93 -17.24 -13.57
C GLN A 128 -30.34 -16.17 -12.54
N PRO A 129 -30.19 -14.87 -12.85
CA PRO A 129 -30.62 -13.80 -11.94
C PRO A 129 -32.13 -13.57 -12.05
N GLN A 130 -32.83 -13.66 -10.91
CA GLN A 130 -34.21 -13.21 -10.75
C GLN A 130 -34.26 -11.69 -10.54
N VAL A 131 -35.06 -11.03 -11.37
CA VAL A 131 -35.40 -9.61 -11.30
C VAL A 131 -36.36 -9.39 -10.13
N VAL A 132 -35.97 -8.57 -9.15
CA VAL A 132 -36.85 -8.08 -8.09
C VAL A 132 -37.30 -6.67 -8.43
N SER A 133 -38.59 -6.52 -8.76
CA SER A 133 -39.25 -5.23 -8.91
C SER A 133 -39.50 -4.61 -7.53
N SER A 134 -39.00 -3.40 -7.28
CA SER A 134 -39.42 -2.58 -6.15
C SER A 134 -40.36 -1.48 -6.64
N THR A 135 -41.55 -1.43 -6.05
CA THR A 135 -42.55 -0.37 -6.25
C THR A 135 -42.23 0.83 -5.35
N PRO A 136 -42.62 2.06 -5.75
CA PRO A 136 -42.28 3.28 -5.00
C PRO A 136 -43.20 3.48 -3.79
N MET A 137 -42.61 3.74 -2.61
CA MET A 137 -43.35 4.22 -1.46
C MET A 137 -43.65 5.72 -1.61
N THR A 138 -44.95 6.02 -1.66
CA THR A 138 -45.54 7.36 -1.58
C THR A 138 -45.36 7.95 -0.18
N SER A 139 -44.81 9.17 -0.14
CA SER A 139 -44.69 9.99 1.07
C SER A 139 -46.05 10.59 1.45
N HIS A 140 -46.64 10.13 2.56
CA HIS A 140 -47.76 10.83 3.19
C HIS A 140 -47.25 11.90 4.15
N VAL A 141 -47.58 13.15 3.81
CA VAL A 141 -47.49 14.33 4.67
C VAL A 141 -48.59 14.23 5.73
N HIS A 142 -48.22 14.30 7.01
CA HIS A 142 -49.17 14.64 8.07
C HIS A 142 -48.60 15.72 9.00
N HIS A 143 -49.26 16.89 8.93
CA HIS A 143 -49.23 17.95 9.93
C HIS A 143 -49.84 17.48 11.27
N GLY A 144 -49.30 17.99 12.38
CA GLY A 144 -50.13 18.28 13.55
C GLY A 144 -49.48 18.17 14.92
N TYR A 145 -49.53 19.28 15.66
CA TYR A 145 -49.47 19.44 17.12
C TYR A 145 -48.11 19.42 17.84
N ALA A 146 -47.65 20.64 18.15
CA ALA A 146 -46.69 20.95 19.19
C ALA A 146 -47.37 21.02 20.57
N PRO A 147 -46.76 20.51 21.66
CA PRO A 147 -47.11 20.91 23.01
C PRO A 147 -46.25 22.09 23.47
N GLN A 148 -46.92 23.11 24.01
CA GLN A 148 -46.35 24.28 24.64
C GLN A 148 -45.53 23.91 25.89
N TYR A 149 -44.30 24.43 25.96
CA TYR A 149 -43.49 24.47 27.17
C TYR A 149 -43.95 25.65 28.05
N SER A 150 -44.50 25.35 29.22
CA SER A 150 -44.70 26.33 30.29
C SER A 150 -43.39 26.49 31.08
N GLN A 151 -42.94 27.74 31.21
CA GLN A 151 -41.80 28.12 32.05
C GLN A 151 -42.22 28.27 33.52
N PRO A 152 -41.36 27.92 34.50
CA PRO A 152 -41.58 28.31 35.88
C PRO A 152 -40.94 29.69 36.16
N GLN A 153 -41.76 30.62 36.64
CA GLN A 153 -41.32 31.90 37.18
C GLN A 153 -40.71 31.72 38.57
N TYR A 154 -39.55 32.34 38.77
CA TYR A 154 -38.89 32.57 40.06
C TYR A 154 -39.22 33.99 40.54
N ARG A 155 -39.85 34.15 41.71
CA ARG A 155 -39.59 35.17 42.75
C ARG A 155 -40.76 35.29 43.72
N GLY A 156 -40.45 35.33 45.01
CA GLY A 156 -41.39 35.77 46.04
C GLY A 156 -41.12 35.15 47.39
N ALA A 157 -40.13 35.69 48.11
CA ALA A 157 -39.88 35.42 49.51
C ALA A 157 -40.96 36.06 50.39
N ILE A 158 -41.56 35.31 51.33
CA ILE A 158 -42.05 35.80 52.62
C ILE A 158 -41.88 34.67 53.64
N GLY A 159 -41.19 34.96 54.74
CA GLY A 159 -40.96 34.03 55.84
C GLY A 159 -42.17 33.87 56.77
N SER A 160 -42.18 32.78 57.53
CA SER A 160 -42.70 32.78 58.90
C SER A 160 -42.08 31.61 59.67
N HIS A 161 -41.63 31.95 60.88
CA HIS A 161 -41.14 31.03 61.89
C HIS A 161 -42.31 30.22 62.47
N ILE A 162 -42.17 28.89 62.62
CA ILE A 162 -42.81 28.15 63.71
C ILE A 162 -41.84 27.09 64.25
N HIS A 163 -41.69 27.11 65.57
CA HIS A 163 -40.89 26.22 66.41
C HIS A 163 -41.42 24.78 66.48
N SER A 164 -40.49 23.89 66.85
CA SER A 164 -40.64 22.73 67.75
C SER A 164 -41.74 21.69 67.51
N GLY A 165 -41.33 20.43 67.38
CA GLY A 165 -42.23 19.31 67.58
C GLY A 165 -41.59 17.97 67.28
N ALA A 166 -40.87 17.42 68.24
CA ALA A 166 -40.49 16.02 68.24
C ALA A 166 -41.72 15.11 68.06
N ARG A 167 -41.62 14.10 67.20
CA ARG A 167 -42.19 12.76 67.43
C ARG A 167 -41.54 11.75 66.50
N ARG A 168 -40.82 10.81 67.12
CA ARG A 168 -40.43 9.53 66.52
C ARG A 168 -41.71 8.78 66.16
N ALA A 169 -41.98 8.61 64.87
CA ALA A 169 -42.91 7.60 64.40
C ALA A 169 -42.08 6.49 63.72
N ARG A 170 -41.86 5.40 64.46
CA ARG A 170 -41.54 4.09 63.87
C ARG A 170 -42.78 3.62 63.14
N GLY A 171 -42.93 4.01 61.88
CA GLY A 171 -43.87 3.40 60.95
C GLY A 171 -43.19 2.24 60.25
N TYR A 172 -43.52 1.00 60.64
CA TYR A 172 -43.45 -0.15 59.74
C TYR A 172 -44.53 0.05 58.68
N GLY A 173 -44.24 0.91 57.72
CA GLY A 173 -45.05 1.15 56.53
C GLY A 173 -44.39 0.45 55.35
N SER A 174 -45.07 -0.55 54.81
CA SER A 174 -44.79 -1.23 53.56
C SER A 174 -44.67 -0.23 52.40
N ASN A 175 -43.45 0.23 52.11
CA ASN A 175 -43.11 0.89 50.86
C ASN A 175 -42.62 -0.16 49.84
N LEU A 176 -43.55 -1.04 49.44
CA LEU A 176 -43.44 -1.74 48.16
C LEU A 176 -43.94 -0.75 47.09
N LEU A 177 -43.16 -0.56 46.02
CA LEU A 177 -43.40 0.36 44.88
C LEU A 177 -42.87 1.79 45.02
N GLY A 178 -41.81 2.01 45.80
CA GLY A 178 -40.92 3.14 45.57
C GLY A 178 -39.98 2.80 44.42
N SER A 179 -40.27 3.29 43.21
CA SER A 179 -39.33 3.31 42.09
C SER A 179 -38.11 4.14 42.49
N THR A 180 -37.15 3.49 43.14
CA THR A 180 -35.77 3.98 43.18
C THR A 180 -35.29 3.93 41.74
N PHE A 181 -35.58 5.01 41.00
CA PHE A 181 -34.74 5.46 39.92
C PHE A 181 -33.36 5.60 40.55
N ALA A 182 -32.60 4.49 40.54
CA ALA A 182 -31.21 4.45 40.91
C ALA A 182 -30.60 5.58 40.10
N ARG A 183 -30.27 6.67 40.79
CA ARG A 183 -29.61 7.83 40.19
C ARG A 183 -28.48 7.21 39.41
N ARG A 184 -28.59 7.22 38.07
CA ARG A 184 -27.51 6.79 37.19
C ARG A 184 -26.34 7.61 37.66
N SER A 185 -25.42 6.99 38.41
CA SER A 185 -24.27 7.69 38.95
C SER A 185 -23.66 8.38 37.75
N SER A 186 -23.63 9.71 37.76
CA SER A 186 -23.09 10.50 36.66
C SER A 186 -21.71 9.95 36.38
N ARG A 187 -21.59 9.17 35.31
CA ARG A 187 -20.34 8.49 34.96
C ARG A 187 -19.31 9.60 34.83
N SER A 188 -18.18 9.46 35.50
CA SER A 188 -17.11 10.44 35.37
C SER A 188 -16.77 10.57 33.90
N SER A 189 -16.83 11.80 33.36
CA SER A 189 -16.53 12.06 31.96
C SER A 189 -15.11 11.61 31.67
N ILE A 190 -14.96 10.67 30.74
CA ILE A 190 -13.68 10.47 30.08
C ILE A 190 -13.34 11.76 29.34
N SER A 191 -12.06 12.12 29.28
CA SER A 191 -11.69 13.21 28.40
C SER A 191 -12.10 12.89 26.98
N PRO A 192 -12.59 13.87 26.22
CA PRO A 192 -13.12 13.62 24.90
C PRO A 192 -12.03 13.24 23.89
N TRP A 193 -10.76 13.58 24.09
CA TRP A 193 -9.72 13.44 23.06
C TRP A 193 -8.65 12.41 23.42
N PHE A 194 -8.14 11.71 22.42
CA PHE A 194 -6.98 10.83 22.54
C PHE A 194 -6.09 10.92 21.30
N GLY A 195 -4.83 10.58 21.42
CA GLY A 195 -3.89 10.64 20.31
C GLY A 195 -2.54 10.06 20.67
N GLY A 196 -1.61 10.08 19.73
CA GLY A 196 -0.29 9.51 19.92
C GLY A 196 0.59 9.68 18.70
N ALA A 197 1.84 9.27 18.89
CA ALA A 197 2.84 9.18 17.84
C ALA A 197 3.66 7.91 18.01
N SER A 198 4.09 7.33 16.90
CA SER A 198 4.98 6.16 16.86
C SER A 198 6.12 6.40 15.90
N LEU A 199 7.31 5.92 16.29
CA LEU A 199 8.46 5.74 15.43
C LEU A 199 8.51 4.26 15.05
N LEU A 200 8.61 3.97 13.76
CA LEU A 200 8.69 2.62 13.22
C LEU A 200 10.04 2.40 12.56
N PHE A 201 10.50 1.17 12.58
CA PHE A 201 11.74 0.68 11.97
C PHE A 201 11.33 -0.43 11.00
N LEU A 202 11.08 -0.09 9.74
CA LEU A 202 10.44 -0.92 8.73
C LEU A 202 11.43 -1.37 7.67
N ASP A 203 11.50 -2.67 7.43
CA ASP A 203 12.15 -3.25 6.27
C ASP A 203 11.11 -3.49 5.17
N VAL A 204 11.55 -3.40 3.91
CA VAL A 204 10.73 -3.59 2.72
C VAL A 204 11.04 -4.95 2.10
N ASN A 205 10.01 -5.74 1.83
CA ASN A 205 10.09 -7.00 1.10
C ASN A 205 9.05 -7.05 0.00
N GLU A 206 9.43 -7.47 -1.21
CA GLU A 206 8.52 -7.57 -2.36
C GLU A 206 8.77 -8.82 -3.17
N ASN A 207 7.79 -9.19 -4.00
CA ASN A 207 7.93 -10.26 -4.98
C ASN A 207 9.06 -9.97 -5.99
N GLY A 208 9.30 -8.69 -6.31
CA GLY A 208 10.31 -8.22 -7.26
C GLY A 208 11.76 -8.29 -6.78
N ASN A 209 12.02 -8.58 -5.49
CA ASN A 209 13.35 -8.53 -4.88
C ASN A 209 14.39 -9.42 -5.61
N GLY A 210 13.96 -10.53 -6.21
CA GLY A 210 14.84 -11.44 -6.93
C GLY A 210 15.12 -11.06 -8.40
N ARG A 211 14.54 -9.95 -8.89
CA ARG A 211 14.67 -9.55 -10.30
C ARG A 211 16.11 -9.07 -10.54
N ASN A 212 16.79 -9.77 -11.44
CA ASN A 212 18.12 -9.36 -11.89
C ASN A 212 17.96 -8.33 -12.98
N PHE A 213 18.79 -7.30 -12.98
CA PHE A 213 18.87 -6.30 -14.03
C PHE A 213 20.10 -6.52 -14.92
N LEU A 214 21.19 -7.05 -14.36
CA LEU A 214 22.43 -7.34 -15.09
C LEU A 214 22.96 -8.74 -14.77
N ILE A 215 23.33 -9.46 -15.83
CA ILE A 215 23.90 -10.81 -15.76
C ILE A 215 25.26 -10.82 -16.48
N ASP A 216 26.21 -11.56 -15.92
CA ASP A 216 27.52 -11.87 -16.48
C ASP A 216 27.38 -12.90 -17.62
N ASP A 217 27.74 -12.55 -18.86
CA ASP A 217 27.54 -13.43 -20.03
C ASP A 217 28.41 -14.70 -19.96
N ALA A 218 29.59 -14.61 -19.33
CA ALA A 218 30.55 -15.71 -19.29
C ALA A 218 30.16 -16.80 -18.28
N VAL A 219 29.50 -16.42 -17.18
CA VAL A 219 29.24 -17.33 -16.05
C VAL A 219 27.75 -17.45 -15.72
N GLY A 220 26.89 -16.64 -16.33
CA GLY A 220 25.47 -16.55 -15.98
C GLY A 220 25.23 -16.10 -14.54
N THR A 221 26.22 -15.46 -13.92
CA THR A 221 26.14 -15.04 -12.51
C THR A 221 25.42 -13.71 -12.40
N ARG A 222 24.56 -13.62 -11.38
CA ARG A 222 23.79 -12.41 -11.04
C ARG A 222 24.75 -11.36 -10.50
N ARG A 223 24.67 -10.13 -11.01
CA ARG A 223 25.53 -9.02 -10.54
C ARG A 223 24.78 -7.85 -9.94
N LEU A 224 23.67 -7.44 -10.55
CA LEU A 224 22.82 -6.39 -10.02
C LEU A 224 21.36 -6.84 -10.03
N ASN A 225 20.70 -6.73 -8.89
CA ASN A 225 19.31 -7.09 -8.66
C ASN A 225 18.58 -6.01 -7.84
N ALA A 226 17.27 -6.18 -7.62
CA ALA A 226 16.48 -5.22 -6.84
C ALA A 226 16.82 -5.18 -5.34
N GLN A 227 17.34 -6.26 -4.76
CA GLN A 227 17.78 -6.30 -3.35
C GLN A 227 19.04 -5.47 -3.11
N ASP A 228 19.89 -5.31 -4.12
CA ASP A 228 21.11 -4.50 -4.06
C ASP A 228 20.81 -3.00 -3.86
N VAL A 229 19.57 -2.59 -4.10
CA VAL A 229 19.05 -1.23 -3.86
C VAL A 229 17.82 -1.24 -2.96
N ALA A 230 17.74 -2.22 -2.05
CA ALA A 230 16.76 -2.18 -0.99
C ALA A 230 17.12 -1.03 -0.03
N PRO A 231 16.13 -0.24 0.45
CA PRO A 231 16.40 0.91 1.29
C PRO A 231 17.16 0.50 2.57
N GLU A 232 18.30 1.15 2.85
CA GLU A 232 19.04 0.96 4.10
C GLU A 232 18.36 1.67 5.29
N ASP A 233 17.75 2.83 5.01
CA ASP A 233 17.02 3.60 6.00
C ASP A 233 15.64 2.99 6.25
N ASN A 234 15.36 2.68 7.51
CA ASN A 234 14.13 1.99 7.90
C ASN A 234 13.21 2.85 8.79
N THR A 235 13.48 4.14 8.94
CA THR A 235 12.73 4.97 9.89
C THR A 235 11.45 5.53 9.29
N ALA A 236 10.31 5.22 9.90
CA ALA A 236 9.01 5.77 9.55
C ALA A 236 8.33 6.39 10.77
N PHE A 237 7.30 7.21 10.55
CA PHE A 237 6.50 7.77 11.64
C PHE A 237 5.00 7.67 11.38
N GLU A 238 4.27 7.56 12.48
CA GLU A 238 2.81 7.55 12.50
C GLU A 238 2.35 8.55 13.56
N PHE A 239 1.36 9.38 13.24
CA PHE A 239 0.63 10.16 14.23
C PHE A 239 -0.85 9.86 14.16
N ASN A 240 -1.52 9.93 15.31
CA ASN A 240 -2.97 9.79 15.34
C ASN A 240 -3.62 10.73 16.35
N VAL A 241 -4.84 11.16 16.04
CA VAL A 241 -5.68 11.98 16.90
C VAL A 241 -7.13 11.54 16.74
N GLY A 242 -7.87 11.56 17.83
CA GLY A 242 -9.22 11.09 17.83
C GLY A 242 -10.05 11.61 18.99
N ARG A 243 -11.35 11.38 18.87
CA ARG A 243 -12.35 11.82 19.85
C ARG A 243 -13.27 10.69 20.23
N TYR A 244 -13.49 10.50 21.52
CA TYR A 244 -14.51 9.61 22.04
C TYR A 244 -15.91 10.16 21.82
N LEU A 245 -16.82 9.28 21.40
CA LEU A 245 -18.24 9.53 21.25
C LEU A 245 -19.04 8.68 22.24
N ALA A 246 -20.29 9.08 22.49
CA ALA A 246 -21.24 8.33 23.31
C ALA A 246 -20.66 7.89 24.68
N GLY A 247 -19.88 8.77 25.33
CA GLY A 247 -19.28 8.48 26.63
C GLY A 247 -18.19 7.40 26.59
N GLY A 248 -17.47 7.27 25.47
CA GLY A 248 -16.36 6.32 25.31
C GLY A 248 -16.78 4.95 24.77
N LEU A 249 -17.99 4.83 24.22
CA LEU A 249 -18.45 3.61 23.53
C LEU A 249 -17.84 3.52 22.12
N TYR A 250 -17.71 4.66 21.45
CA TYR A 250 -17.08 4.78 20.14
C TYR A 250 -15.95 5.80 20.16
N GLY A 251 -15.07 5.75 19.17
CA GLY A 251 -14.05 6.75 18.91
C GLY A 251 -13.95 7.04 17.42
N LEU A 252 -13.79 8.31 17.05
CA LEU A 252 -13.31 8.68 15.72
C LEU A 252 -11.80 8.84 15.81
N ASP A 253 -11.05 8.12 14.98
CA ASP A 253 -9.58 8.12 14.94
C ASP A 253 -9.11 8.54 13.55
N PHE A 254 -8.28 9.56 13.48
CA PHE A 254 -7.59 10.00 12.28
C PHE A 254 -6.12 9.71 12.43
N ARG A 255 -5.51 9.12 11.39
CA ARG A 255 -4.13 8.69 11.42
C ARG A 255 -3.42 9.10 10.13
N TYR A 256 -2.18 9.52 10.28
CA TYR A 256 -1.25 9.71 9.18
C TYR A 256 -0.04 8.80 9.36
N PHE A 257 0.42 8.25 8.26
CA PHE A 257 1.60 7.40 8.16
C PHE A 257 2.50 7.94 7.06
N GLN A 258 3.80 8.00 7.32
CA GLN A 258 4.82 8.32 6.33
C GLN A 258 6.05 7.43 6.56
N PHE A 259 6.54 6.85 5.47
CA PHE A 259 7.82 6.16 5.39
C PHE A 259 8.48 6.57 4.08
N ASP A 260 9.59 7.29 4.19
CA ASP A 260 10.31 7.92 3.07
C ASP A 260 11.80 7.58 3.29
N PRO A 261 12.21 6.33 3.02
CA PRO A 261 13.62 5.96 3.11
C PRO A 261 14.45 6.75 2.09
N ASP A 262 15.70 7.04 2.42
CA ASP A 262 16.62 7.68 1.48
C ASP A 262 16.82 6.80 0.23
N ARG A 263 17.01 7.45 -0.92
CA ARG A 263 17.32 6.79 -2.21
C ARG A 263 18.59 5.94 -2.07
N GLU A 264 18.47 4.65 -2.36
CA GLU A 264 19.60 3.72 -2.34
C GLU A 264 20.22 3.59 -3.73
N GLN A 265 21.54 3.40 -3.80
CA GLN A 265 22.25 3.30 -5.06
C GLN A 265 23.45 2.35 -4.98
N GLN A 266 23.50 1.41 -5.91
CA GLN A 266 24.66 0.55 -6.12
C GLN A 266 25.33 0.82 -7.46
N ILE A 267 26.66 0.97 -7.44
CA ILE A 267 27.49 1.08 -8.64
C ILE A 267 28.33 -0.18 -8.77
N PHE A 268 28.35 -0.75 -9.96
CA PHE A 268 29.15 -1.90 -10.32
C PHE A 268 30.10 -1.55 -11.47
N ILE A 269 31.39 -1.82 -11.28
CA ILE A 269 32.43 -1.60 -12.30
C ILE A 269 32.85 -2.98 -12.84
N PRO A 270 32.65 -3.25 -14.15
CA PRO A 270 33.03 -4.52 -14.76
C PRO A 270 34.55 -4.73 -14.73
N ALA A 271 34.95 -5.99 -14.58
CA ALA A 271 36.36 -6.37 -14.77
C ALA A 271 36.73 -6.26 -16.25
N THR A 272 37.98 -5.90 -16.54
CA THR A 272 38.48 -5.77 -17.92
C THR A 272 38.24 -7.06 -18.71
N GLY A 273 37.55 -6.93 -19.85
CA GLY A 273 37.27 -8.06 -20.74
C GLY A 273 36.06 -8.93 -20.36
N VAL A 274 35.27 -8.51 -19.36
CA VAL A 274 33.98 -9.15 -19.05
C VAL A 274 32.84 -8.29 -19.58
N THR A 275 31.91 -8.91 -20.29
CA THR A 275 30.70 -8.26 -20.81
C THR A 275 29.50 -8.61 -19.92
N TYR A 276 28.61 -7.64 -19.74
CA TYR A 276 27.39 -7.80 -18.97
C TYR A 276 26.19 -7.45 -19.85
N ARG A 277 25.10 -8.18 -19.65
CA ARG A 277 23.88 -7.97 -20.43
C ARG A 277 22.72 -7.56 -19.53
N PRO A 278 21.89 -6.61 -19.99
CA PRO A 278 20.65 -6.31 -19.33
C PRO A 278 19.71 -7.50 -19.49
N THR A 279 18.91 -7.77 -18.47
CA THR A 279 17.93 -8.86 -18.48
C THR A 279 16.60 -8.47 -19.12
N PHE A 280 16.42 -7.20 -19.46
CA PHE A 280 15.19 -6.71 -20.07
C PHE A 280 15.01 -7.36 -21.46
N THR A 281 13.88 -8.03 -21.64
CA THR A 281 13.50 -8.60 -22.93
C THR A 281 13.45 -7.49 -23.97
N GLY A 282 13.96 -7.74 -25.17
CA GLY A 282 14.06 -6.72 -26.23
C GLY A 282 15.29 -5.80 -26.11
N MET A 283 15.94 -5.68 -24.95
CA MET A 283 17.25 -5.02 -24.83
C MET A 283 18.43 -5.99 -24.80
N SER A 284 18.19 -7.30 -24.76
CA SER A 284 19.21 -8.33 -24.54
C SER A 284 19.73 -9.00 -25.82
N SER A 285 19.35 -8.51 -27.01
CA SER A 285 19.80 -9.06 -28.29
C SER A 285 20.31 -7.98 -29.22
N ALA A 286 21.39 -8.25 -29.96
CA ALA A 286 21.90 -7.37 -31.01
C ALA A 286 20.89 -7.14 -32.17
N ALA A 287 19.85 -7.98 -32.27
CA ALA A 287 18.75 -7.79 -33.22
C ALA A 287 17.67 -6.82 -32.70
N ALA A 288 17.85 -6.25 -31.52
CA ALA A 288 16.92 -5.29 -30.93
C ALA A 288 16.81 -4.04 -31.82
N PRO A 289 15.60 -3.64 -32.23
CA PRO A 289 15.40 -2.45 -33.06
C PRO A 289 15.51 -1.13 -32.28
N LEU A 290 16.14 -1.10 -31.10
CA LEU A 290 16.21 0.09 -30.25
C LEU A 290 17.48 0.87 -30.53
N VAL A 291 17.34 2.13 -30.93
CA VAL A 291 18.46 3.04 -31.22
C VAL A 291 18.26 4.34 -30.43
N VAL A 292 19.34 4.93 -29.94
CA VAL A 292 19.30 6.22 -29.24
C VAL A 292 19.47 7.37 -30.23
N SER A 293 18.54 8.32 -30.23
CA SER A 293 18.60 9.48 -31.13
C SER A 293 19.87 10.30 -30.92
N GLY A 294 20.47 10.79 -32.01
CA GLY A 294 21.69 11.62 -31.95
C GLY A 294 23.00 10.86 -31.72
N ALA A 295 22.95 9.59 -31.33
CA ALA A 295 24.13 8.74 -31.29
C ALA A 295 24.42 8.14 -32.68
N ASN A 296 25.58 7.51 -32.88
CA ASN A 296 25.90 6.83 -34.14
C ASN A 296 24.72 5.89 -34.50
N PRO A 297 23.96 6.12 -35.58
CA PRO A 297 22.71 5.41 -35.85
C PRO A 297 22.91 3.91 -36.12
N ALA A 298 24.17 3.46 -36.19
CA ALA A 298 24.54 2.06 -36.24
C ALA A 298 24.64 1.38 -34.86
N ALA A 299 24.62 2.13 -33.75
CA ALA A 299 24.71 1.59 -32.40
C ALA A 299 23.33 1.47 -31.77
N SER A 300 22.91 0.22 -31.54
CA SER A 300 21.70 -0.10 -30.79
C SER A 300 21.89 0.18 -29.30
N VAL A 301 20.79 0.29 -28.55
CA VAL A 301 20.82 0.33 -27.07
C VAL A 301 21.60 -0.86 -26.51
N TYR A 302 21.47 -2.03 -27.13
CA TYR A 302 22.20 -3.24 -26.75
C TYR A 302 23.72 -3.04 -26.81
N ASP A 303 24.23 -2.34 -27.83
CA ASP A 303 25.68 -2.14 -28.02
C ASP A 303 26.31 -1.29 -26.91
N TYR A 304 25.50 -0.42 -26.27
CA TYR A 304 25.91 0.35 -25.10
C TYR A 304 26.01 -0.48 -23.83
N TYR A 305 25.30 -1.61 -23.72
CA TYR A 305 25.40 -2.49 -22.56
C TYR A 305 26.38 -3.66 -22.76
N ASP A 306 26.31 -4.37 -23.90
CA ASP A 306 27.10 -5.60 -24.15
C ASP A 306 28.56 -5.30 -24.56
N GLY A 307 28.86 -4.06 -24.93
CA GLY A 307 30.21 -3.68 -25.36
C GLY A 307 30.64 -4.25 -26.70
N ALA A 308 29.67 -4.56 -27.57
CA ALA A 308 29.92 -4.79 -28.99
C ALA A 308 30.32 -3.50 -29.72
N SER A 309 30.04 -2.33 -29.13
CA SER A 309 30.69 -1.07 -29.52
C SER A 309 32.18 -1.11 -29.14
N ALA A 310 33.01 -0.26 -29.75
CA ALA A 310 34.46 -0.23 -29.48
C ALA A 310 34.83 0.04 -28.01
N THR A 311 33.86 0.43 -27.17
CA THR A 311 34.00 0.78 -25.77
C THR A 311 32.86 0.15 -24.96
N PRO A 312 33.07 -1.02 -24.30
CA PRO A 312 32.11 -1.57 -23.35
C PRO A 312 31.77 -0.56 -22.26
N ALA A 313 30.56 -0.64 -21.71
CA ALA A 313 30.18 0.20 -20.58
C ALA A 313 31.22 0.07 -19.46
N ALA A 314 31.73 1.20 -18.99
CA ALA A 314 32.75 1.24 -17.94
C ALA A 314 32.17 1.06 -16.53
N GLY A 315 30.84 1.12 -16.39
CA GLY A 315 30.16 0.93 -15.12
C GLY A 315 28.65 0.88 -15.29
N TYR A 316 27.98 0.24 -14.35
CA TYR A 316 26.53 0.15 -14.28
C TYR A 316 26.06 0.65 -12.91
N ARG A 317 24.99 1.43 -12.91
CA ARG A 317 24.37 1.96 -11.71
C ARG A 317 22.94 1.49 -11.68
N ILE A 318 22.52 1.09 -10.49
CA ILE A 318 21.12 0.94 -10.16
C ILE A 318 20.83 1.86 -8.99
N SER A 319 19.70 2.53 -9.01
CA SER A 319 19.21 3.31 -7.86
C SER A 319 17.72 3.17 -7.72
N ARG A 320 17.24 3.21 -6.49
CA ARG A 320 15.81 3.10 -6.17
C ARG A 320 15.41 4.13 -5.12
N ASP A 321 14.26 4.74 -5.34
CA ASP A 321 13.63 5.73 -4.44
C ASP A 321 12.21 5.26 -4.13
N LEU A 322 11.84 5.24 -2.85
CA LEU A 322 10.57 4.69 -2.36
C LEU A 322 9.91 5.69 -1.42
N ASP A 323 8.60 5.93 -1.58
CA ASP A 323 7.83 6.74 -0.63
C ASP A 323 6.46 6.11 -0.37
N PHE A 324 6.13 6.02 0.91
CA PHE A 324 4.85 5.50 1.40
C PHE A 324 4.16 6.55 2.23
N ARG A 325 2.92 6.85 1.86
CA ARG A 325 2.07 7.79 2.60
C ARG A 325 0.71 7.17 2.87
N GLY A 326 0.07 7.57 3.96
CA GLY A 326 -1.26 7.08 4.26
C GLY A 326 -2.05 8.01 5.14
N LEU A 327 -3.35 8.09 4.87
CA LEU A 327 -4.36 8.73 5.71
C LEU A 327 -5.45 7.73 6.02
N GLU A 328 -5.75 7.54 7.30
CA GLU A 328 -6.87 6.71 7.75
C GLU A 328 -7.88 7.52 8.56
N ALA A 329 -9.16 7.24 8.36
CA ALA A 329 -10.25 7.72 9.18
C ALA A 329 -11.10 6.53 9.64
N ASN A 330 -11.05 6.21 10.93
CA ASN A 330 -11.64 5.02 11.50
C ASN A 330 -12.72 5.36 12.54
N LEU A 331 -13.86 4.64 12.47
CA LEU A 331 -14.79 4.50 13.58
C LEU A 331 -14.39 3.28 14.40
N VAL A 332 -13.98 3.54 15.64
CA VAL A 332 -13.52 2.54 16.60
C VAL A 332 -14.66 2.23 17.57
N SER A 333 -14.96 0.95 17.76
CA SER A 333 -15.95 0.45 18.72
C SER A 333 -15.24 -0.26 19.88
N PHE A 334 -15.50 0.23 21.08
CA PHE A 334 -15.01 -0.37 22.32
C PHE A 334 -16.20 -1.11 22.95
N GLY A 335 -16.36 -2.42 22.73
CA GLY A 335 -17.37 -3.15 23.49
C GLY A 335 -18.14 -4.30 22.84
N TRP A 336 -17.59 -5.04 21.88
CA TRP A 336 -18.21 -6.33 21.50
C TRP A 336 -18.32 -7.34 22.69
N MET A 337 -17.67 -7.05 23.82
CA MET A 337 -17.87 -7.74 25.10
C MET A 337 -18.31 -6.79 26.25
N GLY A 338 -18.98 -5.68 25.92
CA GLY A 338 -19.62 -4.78 26.88
C GLY A 338 -18.69 -3.87 27.69
N GLY A 339 -17.42 -3.75 27.31
CA GLY A 339 -16.47 -2.84 27.97
C GLY A 339 -16.64 -1.40 27.51
N VAL A 340 -16.96 -0.48 28.42
CA VAL A 340 -16.93 0.97 28.17
C VAL A 340 -15.66 1.55 28.81
N ARG A 341 -14.97 2.49 28.15
CA ARG A 341 -13.84 3.16 28.79
C ARG A 341 -14.35 3.98 29.98
N GLN A 342 -13.84 3.70 31.19
CA GLN A 342 -13.98 4.62 32.31
C GLN A 342 -12.58 4.99 32.80
N GLY A 343 -12.43 6.23 33.26
CA GLY A 343 -11.15 6.79 33.69
C GLY A 343 -10.47 6.10 34.88
N GLN A 344 -11.04 5.05 35.47
CA GLN A 344 -10.47 4.33 36.63
C GLN A 344 -11.03 2.90 36.75
N SER A 345 -10.37 1.86 36.21
CA SER A 345 -10.77 0.48 36.58
C SER A 345 -9.72 -0.63 36.49
N CYS A 346 -8.43 -0.34 36.40
CA CYS A 346 -7.39 -1.38 36.55
C CYS A 346 -7.17 -1.74 38.02
N ASN A 347 -7.84 -1.04 38.96
CA ASN A 347 -7.47 -1.02 40.36
C ASN A 347 -8.57 -1.58 41.29
N GLN A 348 -9.40 -2.52 40.81
CA GLN A 348 -10.45 -3.14 41.63
C GLN A 348 -10.32 -4.67 41.76
N GLY A 349 -9.14 -5.22 41.48
CA GLY A 349 -8.82 -6.61 41.78
C GLY A 349 -8.27 -6.78 43.20
N LEU A 350 -9.16 -7.01 44.16
CA LEU A 350 -8.93 -7.81 45.38
C LEU A 350 -7.84 -7.33 46.37
N GLY A 351 -8.07 -6.22 47.09
CA GLY A 351 -7.23 -5.91 48.25
C GLY A 351 -7.60 -4.60 48.95
N HIS A 352 -8.05 -4.70 50.19
CA HIS A 352 -8.34 -3.59 51.09
C HIS A 352 -7.20 -2.54 51.15
N GLY A 353 -7.52 -1.27 50.89
CA GLY A 353 -6.59 -0.18 51.11
C GLY A 353 -7.21 1.20 50.88
N SER A 354 -7.95 1.70 51.87
CA SER A 354 -8.64 3.01 51.89
C SER A 354 -7.72 4.25 51.80
N PHE A 355 -6.48 4.13 51.35
CA PHE A 355 -5.47 5.20 51.39
C PHE A 355 -5.21 5.92 50.05
N ALA A 356 -5.78 5.46 48.93
CA ALA A 356 -5.56 6.10 47.62
C ALA A 356 -6.51 7.29 47.30
N ASN A 357 -7.42 7.66 48.20
CA ASN A 357 -8.46 8.68 47.94
C ASN A 357 -8.00 10.16 48.06
N ARG A 358 -6.70 10.46 48.16
CA ARG A 358 -6.23 11.84 48.44
C ARG A 358 -5.32 12.49 47.40
N MET A 359 -5.07 11.88 46.25
CA MET A 359 -4.34 12.55 45.17
C MET A 359 -5.26 12.85 43.98
N GLY A 360 -5.74 14.09 43.91
CA GLY A 360 -6.05 14.84 42.68
C GLY A 360 -7.19 14.36 41.78
N ASN A 361 -8.24 15.18 41.64
CA ASN A 361 -9.47 15.00 40.86
C ASN A 361 -9.32 14.91 39.31
N GLY A 362 -8.21 14.42 38.76
CA GLY A 362 -8.04 14.22 37.31
C GLY A 362 -8.12 12.74 36.92
N ARG A 363 -9.25 12.31 36.33
CA ARG A 363 -9.47 10.91 35.93
C ARG A 363 -9.12 10.69 34.45
N TYR A 364 -7.84 10.46 34.17
CA TYR A 364 -7.38 10.10 32.83
C TYR A 364 -7.51 8.59 32.59
N GLY A 365 -8.05 8.17 31.45
CA GLY A 365 -8.23 6.76 31.11
C GLY A 365 -7.75 6.46 29.70
N GLY A 366 -6.43 6.31 29.51
CA GLY A 366 -5.75 6.06 28.22
C GLY A 366 -6.45 5.19 27.16
N PHE A 367 -6.03 5.26 25.89
CA PHE A 367 -6.45 4.35 24.82
C PHE A 367 -6.03 2.88 25.08
N GLY A 368 -4.99 2.64 25.89
CA GLY A 368 -4.70 1.32 26.49
C GLY A 368 -5.33 1.10 27.88
N GLY A 369 -6.17 2.02 28.35
CA GLY A 369 -6.76 1.98 29.67
C GLY A 369 -7.81 0.87 29.84
N PRO A 370 -8.02 0.40 31.07
CA PRO A 370 -8.99 -0.63 31.42
C PRO A 370 -10.39 -0.19 31.02
N LEU A 371 -11.07 -1.02 30.25
CA LEU A 371 -12.51 -0.93 30.08
C LEU A 371 -13.17 -1.34 31.41
N THR A 372 -14.27 -0.70 31.75
CA THR A 372 -15.11 -1.08 32.90
C THR A 372 -16.03 -2.22 32.54
N ARG A 373 -15.44 -3.40 32.32
CA ARG A 373 -16.05 -4.70 32.57
C ARG A 373 -14.95 -5.72 32.87
N SER A 374 -15.28 -6.60 33.81
CA SER A 374 -14.49 -7.67 34.44
C SER A 374 -13.79 -8.58 33.42
N GLY A 375 -12.55 -8.28 33.07
CA GLY A 375 -11.73 -9.19 32.28
C GLY A 375 -10.35 -8.64 31.99
N ARG A 376 -9.37 -9.54 31.87
CA ARG A 376 -8.04 -9.19 31.35
C ARG A 376 -8.07 -8.98 29.83
N VAL A 377 -9.05 -9.54 29.14
CA VAL A 377 -9.19 -9.48 27.68
C VAL A 377 -10.14 -8.34 27.29
N GLN A 378 -9.73 -7.57 26.29
CA GLN A 378 -10.55 -6.55 25.65
C GLN A 378 -10.45 -6.71 24.14
N VAL A 379 -11.57 -6.55 23.45
CA VAL A 379 -11.62 -6.55 21.99
C VAL A 379 -12.15 -5.20 21.53
N THR A 380 -11.37 -4.55 20.69
CA THR A 380 -11.72 -3.31 19.99
C THR A 380 -11.87 -3.65 18.52
N THR A 381 -12.91 -3.14 17.87
CA THR A 381 -13.05 -3.24 16.42
C THR A 381 -12.97 -1.86 15.81
N SER A 382 -12.48 -1.78 14.58
CA SER A 382 -12.39 -0.54 13.82
C SER A 382 -12.89 -0.79 12.41
N HIS A 383 -13.50 0.21 11.82
CA HIS A 383 -13.79 0.22 10.40
C HIS A 383 -13.72 1.64 9.88
N GLY A 384 -13.32 1.81 8.64
CA GLY A 384 -12.98 3.14 8.16
C GLY A 384 -12.60 3.19 6.71
N PHE A 385 -12.25 4.40 6.30
CA PHE A 385 -11.67 4.68 5.00
C PHE A 385 -10.17 4.88 5.16
N ARG A 386 -9.40 4.44 4.16
CA ARG A 386 -7.97 4.67 4.07
C ARG A 386 -7.60 5.07 2.64
N TRP A 387 -6.77 6.10 2.55
CA TRP A 387 -5.93 6.38 1.39
C TRP A 387 -4.51 5.91 1.70
N PHE A 388 -3.88 5.23 0.76
CA PHE A 388 -2.49 4.78 0.87
C PHE A 388 -1.80 5.02 -0.47
N GLN A 389 -0.68 5.71 -0.45
CA GLN A 389 0.13 6.02 -1.62
C GLN A 389 1.43 5.24 -1.54
N LEU A 390 1.84 4.66 -2.66
CA LEU A 390 3.14 4.05 -2.88
C LEU A 390 3.73 4.69 -4.15
N GLU A 391 4.83 5.41 -3.98
CA GLU A 391 5.68 5.87 -5.07
C GLU A 391 6.95 5.00 -5.06
N ASP A 392 7.32 4.45 -6.22
CA ASP A 392 8.53 3.64 -6.40
C ASP A 392 9.16 4.01 -7.73
N ALA A 393 10.40 4.51 -7.66
CA ALA A 393 11.18 4.93 -8.81
C ALA A 393 12.48 4.14 -8.89
N LEU A 394 12.72 3.50 -10.04
CA LEU A 394 13.90 2.70 -10.32
C LEU A 394 14.64 3.32 -11.51
N GLU A 395 15.95 3.48 -11.37
CA GLU A 395 16.84 3.86 -12.47
C GLU A 395 17.93 2.82 -12.64
N VAL A 396 18.14 2.38 -13.88
CA VAL A 396 19.29 1.59 -14.31
C VAL A 396 20.06 2.39 -15.33
N ALA A 397 21.32 2.71 -15.04
CA ALA A 397 22.18 3.49 -15.92
C ALA A 397 23.43 2.70 -16.33
N SER A 398 23.90 2.89 -17.56
CA SER A 398 25.18 2.39 -18.05
C SER A 398 26.07 3.54 -18.46
N ASN A 399 27.30 3.56 -17.94
CA ASN A 399 28.34 4.51 -18.30
C ASN A 399 29.00 4.04 -19.58
N VAL A 400 28.75 4.72 -20.70
CA VAL A 400 29.16 4.25 -22.04
C VAL A 400 30.49 4.84 -22.52
N ASP A 401 30.90 5.97 -21.96
CA ASP A 401 32.07 6.72 -22.44
C ASP A 401 33.34 6.47 -21.62
N GLY A 402 33.22 5.83 -20.45
CA GLY A 402 34.33 5.57 -19.54
C GLY A 402 34.78 6.77 -18.72
N THR A 403 34.10 7.91 -18.84
CA THR A 403 34.35 9.09 -18.03
C THR A 403 33.91 8.81 -16.60
N ALA A 404 34.62 9.33 -15.61
CA ALA A 404 34.21 9.16 -14.22
C ALA A 404 32.84 9.81 -13.97
N GLY A 405 31.90 9.04 -13.40
CA GLY A 405 30.53 9.48 -13.10
C GLY A 405 29.50 8.93 -14.07
N TYR A 406 28.29 9.51 -14.04
CA TYR A 406 27.26 9.27 -15.04
C TYR A 406 26.94 10.62 -15.70
N GLN A 407 27.19 10.73 -17.00
CA GLN A 407 27.12 11.95 -17.80
C GLN A 407 25.86 11.98 -18.67
N ALA A 408 25.56 13.15 -19.25
CA ALA A 408 24.36 13.35 -20.08
C ALA A 408 24.24 12.40 -21.28
N ASP A 409 25.36 11.89 -21.79
CA ASP A 409 25.44 10.96 -22.93
C ASP A 409 25.38 9.48 -22.52
N ASP A 410 25.31 9.19 -21.22
CA ASP A 410 25.11 7.83 -20.72
C ASP A 410 23.68 7.34 -20.94
N VAL A 411 23.49 6.02 -20.96
CA VAL A 411 22.16 5.43 -21.17
C VAL A 411 21.48 5.21 -19.85
N TYR A 412 20.25 5.71 -19.73
CA TYR A 412 19.38 5.63 -18.58
C TYR A 412 18.09 4.90 -18.96
N TYR A 413 17.71 3.96 -18.10
CA TYR A 413 16.38 3.38 -18.08
C TYR A 413 15.72 3.74 -16.75
N ASN A 414 14.64 4.52 -16.83
CA ASN A 414 13.86 4.97 -15.68
C ASN A 414 12.49 4.31 -15.71
N VAL A 415 12.04 3.83 -14.55
CA VAL A 415 10.69 3.31 -14.31
C VAL A 415 10.17 3.96 -13.05
N ASP A 416 9.18 4.81 -13.18
CA ASP A 416 8.49 5.44 -12.07
C ASP A 416 7.08 4.84 -11.99
N THR A 417 6.69 4.39 -10.80
CA THR A 417 5.36 3.86 -10.53
C THR A 417 4.74 4.62 -9.37
N GLU A 418 3.49 5.03 -9.53
CA GLU A 418 2.70 5.67 -8.48
C GLU A 418 1.39 4.90 -8.32
N ASN A 419 1.08 4.54 -7.09
CA ASN A 419 -0.12 3.82 -6.71
C ASN A 419 -0.90 4.65 -5.70
N ASN A 420 -2.16 4.96 -6.01
CA ASN A 420 -3.07 5.64 -5.11
C ASN A 420 -4.23 4.70 -4.74
N LEU A 421 -4.14 4.08 -3.56
CA LEU A 421 -5.12 3.13 -3.06
C LEU A 421 -6.17 3.85 -2.23
N PHE A 422 -7.44 3.78 -2.65
CA PHE A 422 -8.59 4.31 -1.92
C PHE A 422 -9.55 3.19 -1.58
N GLY A 423 -9.85 3.01 -0.29
CA GLY A 423 -10.62 1.84 0.10
C GLY A 423 -11.19 1.85 1.49
N TYR A 424 -11.99 0.83 1.74
CA TYR A 424 -12.61 0.57 3.03
C TYR A 424 -11.85 -0.53 3.75
N GLN A 425 -11.63 -0.34 5.04
CA GLN A 425 -10.94 -1.29 5.90
C GLN A 425 -11.77 -1.68 7.11
N PHE A 426 -11.56 -2.91 7.56
CA PHE A 426 -12.06 -3.46 8.82
C PHE A 426 -10.88 -4.00 9.63
N GLY A 427 -10.90 -3.77 10.94
CA GLY A 427 -9.86 -4.24 11.82
C GLY A 427 -10.36 -4.61 13.21
N SER A 428 -9.53 -5.35 13.92
CA SER A 428 -9.74 -5.69 15.32
C SER A 428 -8.44 -5.67 16.08
N LYS A 429 -8.52 -5.37 17.38
CA LYS A 429 -7.40 -5.36 18.31
C LYS A 429 -7.82 -5.98 19.62
N LEU A 430 -7.11 -7.04 19.99
CA LEU A 430 -7.17 -7.69 21.29
C LEU A 430 -6.14 -7.07 22.22
N ASN A 431 -6.57 -6.62 23.39
CA ASN A 431 -5.69 -6.20 24.48
C ASN A 431 -5.85 -7.18 25.66
N TYR A 432 -4.75 -7.78 26.11
CA TYR A 432 -4.69 -8.66 27.27
C TYR A 432 -3.86 -8.02 28.39
N CYS A 433 -4.48 -7.71 29.52
CA CYS A 433 -3.81 -7.13 30.68
C CYS A 433 -3.00 -8.22 31.41
N LEU A 434 -1.68 -8.17 31.25
CA LEU A 434 -0.73 -9.04 31.97
C LEU A 434 -0.62 -8.62 33.44
N THR A 435 -0.60 -7.31 33.69
CA THR A 435 -0.61 -6.70 35.03
C THR A 435 -1.59 -5.51 35.03
N GLU A 436 -1.59 -4.73 36.11
CA GLU A 436 -2.37 -3.49 36.19
C GLU A 436 -1.91 -2.39 35.22
N ARG A 437 -0.67 -2.47 34.73
CA ARG A 437 -0.05 -1.44 33.87
C ARG A 437 0.49 -2.00 32.55
N LEU A 438 0.82 -3.29 32.53
CA LEU A 438 1.36 -3.97 31.35
C LEU A 438 0.24 -4.70 30.61
N MET A 439 0.12 -4.43 29.32
CA MET A 439 -0.81 -5.09 28.41
C MET A 439 -0.07 -5.70 27.23
N LEU A 440 -0.48 -6.88 26.82
CA LEU A 440 -0.16 -7.49 25.53
C LEU A 440 -1.23 -7.06 24.53
N THR A 441 -0.83 -6.71 23.32
CA THR A 441 -1.74 -6.31 22.26
C THR A 441 -1.51 -7.13 21.00
N ALA A 442 -2.57 -7.61 20.39
CA ALA A 442 -2.53 -8.28 19.09
C ALA A 442 -3.68 -7.72 18.24
N GLY A 443 -3.40 -7.25 17.03
CA GLY A 443 -4.40 -6.69 16.16
C GLY A 443 -4.14 -7.01 14.70
N GLY A 444 -5.18 -6.81 13.90
CA GLY A 444 -5.06 -6.87 12.46
C GLY A 444 -6.11 -6.03 11.78
N LYS A 445 -5.79 -5.56 10.58
CA LYS A 445 -6.71 -4.86 9.67
C LYS A 445 -6.63 -5.52 8.30
N ILE A 446 -7.75 -5.51 7.59
CA ILE A 446 -7.84 -5.91 6.19
C ILE A 446 -8.71 -4.89 5.47
N GLY A 447 -8.41 -4.60 4.21
CA GLY A 447 -9.22 -3.72 3.39
C GLY A 447 -9.12 -4.03 1.90
N ILE A 448 -10.11 -3.56 1.16
CA ILE A 448 -10.20 -3.67 -0.28
C ILE A 448 -10.21 -2.26 -0.85
N TYR A 449 -9.40 -2.03 -1.87
CA TYR A 449 -9.07 -0.70 -2.38
C TYR A 449 -9.16 -0.68 -3.91
N GLY A 450 -9.64 0.42 -4.46
CA GLY A 450 -9.36 0.77 -5.85
C GLY A 450 -7.97 1.41 -5.89
N ASN A 451 -7.08 0.85 -6.70
CA ASN A 451 -5.74 1.35 -6.93
C ASN A 451 -5.72 2.12 -8.24
N ASP A 452 -5.49 3.43 -8.19
CA ASP A 452 -5.21 4.26 -9.36
C ASP A 452 -3.70 4.26 -9.59
N VAL A 453 -3.27 3.61 -10.67
CA VAL A 453 -1.87 3.30 -10.96
C VAL A 453 -1.40 4.13 -12.13
N ASN A 454 -0.27 4.82 -11.97
CA ASN A 454 0.45 5.47 -13.06
C ASN A 454 1.83 4.84 -13.20
N VAL A 455 2.20 4.48 -14.43
CA VAL A 455 3.53 3.96 -14.77
C VAL A 455 4.14 4.84 -15.84
N ARG A 456 5.31 5.39 -15.52
CA ARG A 456 6.11 6.18 -16.43
C ARG A 456 7.41 5.47 -16.72
N GLN A 457 7.71 5.26 -18.00
CA GLN A 457 8.95 4.63 -18.42
C GLN A 457 9.68 5.48 -19.43
N ARG A 458 11.01 5.47 -19.33
CA ARG A 458 11.88 6.23 -20.21
C ARG A 458 13.16 5.46 -20.46
N LEU A 459 13.55 5.34 -21.72
CA LEU A 459 14.84 4.80 -22.12
C LEU A 459 15.55 5.78 -23.05
N GLY A 460 16.83 6.07 -22.79
CA GLY A 460 17.63 6.96 -23.62
C GLY A 460 18.80 7.58 -22.87
N THR A 461 19.47 8.58 -23.46
CA THR A 461 20.40 9.44 -22.72
C THR A 461 19.67 10.55 -21.99
N GLU A 462 20.34 11.42 -21.23
CA GLU A 462 19.69 12.57 -20.56
C GLU A 462 18.95 13.47 -21.55
N THR A 463 19.52 13.68 -22.74
CA THR A 463 19.00 14.60 -23.76
C THR A 463 18.25 13.93 -24.91
N ASN A 464 18.49 12.64 -25.17
CA ASN A 464 17.95 11.95 -26.34
C ASN A 464 17.22 10.67 -25.94
N LEU A 465 16.00 10.47 -26.44
CA LEU A 465 15.24 9.25 -26.21
C LEU A 465 15.70 8.14 -27.16
N ALA A 466 15.57 6.89 -26.69
CA ALA A 466 15.63 5.72 -27.55
C ALA A 466 14.32 5.61 -28.34
N TYR A 467 14.37 5.04 -29.55
CA TYR A 467 13.21 4.79 -30.38
C TYR A 467 13.34 3.47 -31.13
N TYR A 468 12.22 2.96 -31.65
CA TYR A 468 12.16 1.74 -32.45
C TYR A 468 12.46 2.02 -33.93
N THR A 469 13.46 1.34 -34.51
CA THR A 469 13.82 1.51 -35.93
C THR A 469 12.81 0.89 -36.90
N THR A 470 11.98 -0.05 -36.43
CA THR A 470 11.06 -0.83 -37.26
C THR A 470 9.61 -0.33 -37.24
N ALA A 471 9.22 0.49 -36.25
CA ALA A 471 7.81 0.76 -35.93
C ALA A 471 7.35 2.20 -36.23
N GLY A 472 8.12 3.00 -36.97
CA GLY A 472 7.98 4.45 -36.91
C GLY A 472 8.82 5.00 -35.76
N VAL A 473 9.30 6.23 -35.88
CA VAL A 473 10.27 6.85 -34.95
C VAL A 473 9.56 7.27 -33.66
N ASP A 474 8.94 6.31 -32.99
CA ASP A 474 8.23 6.52 -31.74
C ASP A 474 9.21 6.31 -30.59
N ASP A 475 9.35 7.34 -29.76
CA ASP A 475 10.27 7.36 -28.63
C ASP A 475 9.79 6.42 -27.51
N VAL A 476 10.74 5.80 -26.82
CA VAL A 476 10.53 4.96 -25.63
C VAL A 476 10.35 5.87 -24.42
N LEU A 477 9.24 6.59 -24.43
CA LEU A 477 8.73 7.41 -23.35
C LEU A 477 7.23 7.16 -23.21
N THR A 478 6.86 6.40 -22.20
CA THR A 478 5.46 6.05 -21.93
C THR A 478 5.02 6.64 -20.60
N ASP A 479 3.75 7.04 -20.54
CA ASP A 479 3.07 7.55 -19.36
C ASP A 479 1.63 7.04 -19.43
N ASN A 480 1.39 5.91 -18.77
CA ASN A 480 0.11 5.20 -18.84
C ASN A 480 -0.48 5.02 -17.46
N ASP A 481 -1.81 5.10 -17.40
CA ASP A 481 -2.61 4.92 -16.20
C ASP A 481 -3.56 3.72 -16.33
N ASP A 482 -3.82 3.03 -15.22
CA ASP A 482 -4.85 2.00 -15.11
C ASP A 482 -5.44 1.95 -13.70
N THR A 483 -6.65 1.40 -13.56
CA THR A 483 -7.29 1.17 -12.27
C THR A 483 -7.37 -0.32 -11.96
N ALA A 484 -6.70 -0.74 -10.89
CA ALA A 484 -6.69 -2.12 -10.42
C ALA A 484 -7.40 -2.31 -9.09
N LEU A 485 -7.81 -3.55 -8.80
CA LEU A 485 -8.28 -3.93 -7.47
C LEU A 485 -7.08 -4.31 -6.60
N SER A 486 -6.96 -3.69 -5.43
CA SER A 486 -5.88 -3.97 -4.48
C SER A 486 -6.41 -4.34 -3.10
N ALA A 487 -5.54 -4.97 -2.32
CA ALA A 487 -5.82 -5.35 -0.94
C ALA A 487 -4.69 -4.90 -0.02
N LEU A 488 -5.05 -4.34 1.14
CA LEU A 488 -4.10 -4.06 2.21
C LEU A 488 -4.44 -4.91 3.43
N ALA A 489 -3.42 -5.50 4.04
CA ALA A 489 -3.52 -6.19 5.32
C ALA A 489 -2.47 -5.64 6.29
N GLU A 490 -2.84 -5.48 7.56
CA GLU A 490 -1.95 -5.07 8.65
C GLU A 490 -2.06 -6.12 9.77
N LEU A 491 -0.93 -6.50 10.36
CA LEU A 491 -0.83 -7.30 11.58
C LEU A 491 0.05 -6.54 12.57
N ASP A 492 -0.38 -6.46 13.82
CA ASP A 492 0.31 -5.73 14.89
C ASP A 492 0.37 -6.61 16.13
N LEU A 493 1.58 -6.87 16.63
CA LEU A 493 1.83 -7.56 17.90
C LEU A 493 2.69 -6.64 18.77
N GLY A 494 2.26 -6.35 19.99
CA GLY A 494 2.97 -5.41 20.83
C GLY A 494 2.69 -5.52 22.32
N LEU A 495 3.40 -4.71 23.08
CA LEU A 495 3.23 -4.49 24.50
C LEU A 495 2.91 -3.01 24.75
N GLY A 496 2.06 -2.76 25.73
CA GLY A 496 1.78 -1.42 26.23
C GLY A 496 2.08 -1.33 27.72
N TYR A 497 2.77 -0.28 28.14
CA TYR A 497 3.02 0.03 29.54
C TYR A 497 2.43 1.39 29.90
N ARG A 498 1.52 1.40 30.86
CA ARG A 498 0.90 2.63 31.37
C ARG A 498 1.86 3.34 32.33
N LEU A 499 2.45 4.43 31.87
CA LEU A 499 3.30 5.30 32.70
C LEU A 499 2.48 5.96 33.80
N ASN A 500 1.29 6.43 33.43
CA ASN A 500 0.28 6.95 34.35
C ASN A 500 -1.12 6.79 33.76
N ASN A 501 -2.07 7.57 34.26
CA ASN A 501 -3.47 7.51 33.84
C ASN A 501 -3.70 8.04 32.41
N ALA A 502 -2.86 8.96 31.95
CA ALA A 502 -2.97 9.63 30.66
C ALA A 502 -2.00 9.07 29.60
N TRP A 503 -0.76 8.75 30.02
CA TRP A 503 0.31 8.31 29.14
C TRP A 503 0.47 6.79 29.11
N THR A 504 0.53 6.24 27.90
CA THR A 504 0.86 4.84 27.64
C THR A 504 2.02 4.75 26.66
N LEU A 505 3.11 4.14 27.07
CA LEU A 505 4.21 3.76 26.17
C LEU A 505 3.82 2.45 25.48
N THR A 506 4.00 2.36 24.17
CA THR A 506 3.73 1.17 23.38
C THR A 506 4.96 0.78 22.59
N GLY A 507 5.13 -0.51 22.33
CA GLY A 507 6.14 -0.98 21.40
C GLY A 507 5.83 -2.39 20.94
N GLY A 508 6.28 -2.74 19.75
CA GLY A 508 5.89 -4.00 19.14
C GLY A 508 6.54 -4.23 17.79
N TYR A 509 5.93 -5.15 17.05
CA TYR A 509 6.27 -5.49 15.69
C TYR A 509 5.00 -5.39 14.83
N ARG A 510 5.12 -4.72 13.69
CA ARG A 510 4.03 -4.52 12.73
C ARG A 510 4.43 -5.08 11.38
N MET A 511 3.49 -5.69 10.70
CA MET A 511 3.60 -6.12 9.32
C MET A 511 2.44 -5.52 8.54
N LEU A 512 2.72 -4.83 7.44
CA LEU A 512 1.75 -4.33 6.48
C LEU A 512 2.05 -5.00 5.15
N SER A 513 1.03 -5.56 4.49
CA SER A 513 1.15 -6.09 3.15
C SER A 513 0.19 -5.35 2.22
N ALA A 514 0.70 -4.98 1.06
CA ALA A 514 -0.05 -4.37 -0.03
C ALA A 514 0.06 -5.26 -1.26
N CYS A 515 -1.06 -5.71 -1.80
CA CYS A 515 -1.13 -6.53 -3.00
C CYS A 515 -2.03 -5.89 -4.05
N GLY A 516 -1.76 -6.16 -5.32
CA GLY A 516 -2.45 -5.50 -6.44
C GLY A 516 -1.91 -4.09 -6.68
N VAL A 517 -0.61 -3.91 -6.43
CA VAL A 517 0.12 -2.66 -6.65
C VAL A 517 1.11 -2.84 -7.79
N ALA A 518 1.47 -1.77 -8.47
CA ALA A 518 2.61 -1.76 -9.38
C ALA A 518 3.87 -1.38 -8.59
N THR A 519 4.95 -2.15 -8.76
CA THR A 519 6.28 -1.74 -8.30
C THR A 519 7.15 -1.41 -9.50
N ALA A 520 8.15 -0.55 -9.34
CA ALA A 520 9.06 -0.23 -10.43
C ALA A 520 9.86 -1.48 -10.88
N PRO A 521 10.40 -2.32 -9.97
CA PRO A 521 11.00 -3.59 -10.35
C PRO A 521 10.03 -4.54 -11.04
N GLY A 522 8.74 -4.61 -10.69
CA GLY A 522 7.77 -5.45 -11.40
C GLY A 522 7.34 -4.89 -12.75
N SER A 523 7.30 -3.57 -12.86
CA SER A 523 6.88 -2.87 -14.07
C SER A 523 7.95 -2.77 -15.15
N THR A 524 9.19 -3.23 -14.93
CA THR A 524 10.21 -3.06 -15.98
C THR A 524 9.80 -3.77 -17.28
N ALA A 525 9.85 -3.01 -18.36
CA ALA A 525 9.30 -3.34 -19.66
C ALA A 525 9.88 -4.60 -20.29
N ASP A 526 9.04 -5.19 -21.14
CA ASP A 526 9.49 -5.92 -22.31
C ASP A 526 9.58 -4.95 -23.48
N PHE A 527 10.79 -4.69 -23.97
CA PHE A 527 11.02 -3.77 -25.08
C PHE A 527 10.77 -4.41 -26.46
N THR A 528 9.94 -5.45 -26.55
CA THR A 528 9.49 -6.00 -27.83
C THR A 528 8.55 -5.07 -28.61
N SER A 529 7.82 -4.19 -27.91
CA SER A 529 6.93 -3.18 -28.52
C SER A 529 6.68 -2.02 -27.56
N LEU A 530 6.25 -0.85 -28.08
CA LEU A 530 5.86 0.29 -27.23
C LEU A 530 4.65 0.00 -26.34
N ASP A 531 3.69 -0.78 -26.84
CA ASP A 531 2.54 -1.21 -26.05
C ASP A 531 2.98 -2.04 -24.84
N SER A 532 3.99 -2.90 -25.03
CA SER A 532 4.59 -3.70 -23.94
C SER A 532 5.35 -2.81 -22.94
N VAL A 533 6.04 -1.76 -23.40
CA VAL A 533 6.76 -0.82 -22.52
C VAL A 533 5.79 0.02 -21.68
N GLY A 534 4.65 0.38 -22.26
CA GLY A 534 3.60 1.12 -21.59
C GLY A 534 2.67 0.28 -20.72
N ALA A 535 2.81 -1.04 -20.68
CA ALA A 535 1.88 -1.89 -19.97
C ALA A 535 1.91 -1.61 -18.45
N VAL A 536 0.75 -1.32 -17.88
CA VAL A 536 0.58 -1.15 -16.44
C VAL A 536 0.41 -2.52 -15.79
N ASN A 537 1.38 -2.93 -14.97
CA ASN A 537 1.36 -4.22 -14.27
C ASN A 537 1.14 -3.99 -12.77
N ALA A 538 -0.12 -4.10 -12.33
CA ALA A 538 -0.52 -3.90 -10.93
C ALA A 538 -0.81 -5.23 -10.22
N ASP A 539 0.05 -6.22 -10.39
CA ASP A 539 -0.08 -7.58 -9.86
C ASP A 539 0.95 -7.93 -8.76
N ASP A 540 1.76 -6.96 -8.34
CA ASP A 540 2.75 -7.16 -7.30
C ASP A 540 2.18 -7.13 -5.88
N CYS A 541 2.97 -7.71 -4.98
CA CYS A 541 2.80 -7.58 -3.55
C CYS A 541 4.09 -7.05 -2.90
N LEU A 542 3.89 -6.13 -1.96
CA LEU A 542 4.89 -5.58 -1.07
C LEU A 542 4.51 -5.89 0.39
N ILE A 543 5.51 -6.06 1.23
CA ILE A 543 5.42 -6.27 2.67
C ILE A 543 6.36 -5.29 3.35
N LEU A 544 5.81 -4.37 4.13
CA LEU A 544 6.53 -3.56 5.10
C LEU A 544 6.47 -4.29 6.45
N HIS A 545 7.60 -4.54 7.10
CA HIS A 545 7.57 -5.19 8.41
C HIS A 545 8.67 -4.67 9.31
N GLY A 546 8.41 -4.63 10.61
CA GLY A 546 9.46 -4.23 11.54
C GLY A 546 8.95 -3.76 12.89
N GLY A 547 9.89 -3.26 13.68
CA GLY A 547 9.65 -2.83 15.05
C GLY A 547 9.02 -1.45 15.13
N TYR A 548 8.36 -1.14 16.25
CA TYR A 548 7.96 0.23 16.54
C TYR A 548 8.03 0.54 18.03
N VAL A 549 8.17 1.83 18.35
CA VAL A 549 7.94 2.38 19.68
C VAL A 549 7.05 3.61 19.55
N GLY A 550 6.10 3.76 20.46
CA GLY A 550 5.12 4.83 20.39
C GLY A 550 4.67 5.29 21.76
N LEU A 551 4.06 6.46 21.78
CA LEU A 551 3.54 7.10 22.97
C LEU A 551 2.12 7.56 22.70
N GLN A 552 1.19 7.11 23.53
CA GLN A 552 -0.21 7.46 23.47
C GLN A 552 -0.59 8.31 24.66
N TYR A 553 -1.40 9.33 24.40
CA TYR A 553 -1.96 10.22 25.38
C TYR A 553 -3.48 10.23 25.29
N ASN A 554 -4.12 10.25 26.45
CA ASN A 554 -5.54 10.58 26.57
C ASN A 554 -5.63 11.87 27.37
N TRP A 555 -6.21 12.89 26.73
CA TRP A 555 -6.29 14.25 27.26
C TRP A 555 -7.23 14.33 28.45
#